data_AF-A0A258C2S1-F1
#
_entry.id   AF-A0A258C2S1-F1
#
_cell.length_a   1.000
_cell.length_b   1.000
_cell.length_c   1.000
_cell.angle_alpha   90.00
_cell.angle_beta   90.00
_cell.angle_gamma   90.00
#
_symmetry.space_group_name_H-M   'P 1'
#
loop_
_entity.id
_entity.type
_entity.pdbx_description
1 polymer ?
#
loop_
_entity_poly.entity_id
_entity_poly.type
_entity_poly.pdbx_seq_one_letter_code
_entity_poly.pdbx_strand_id
1 'polypeptide(L)'
;MPTAPVTLDQLLARCQQIAGLTLGQLAAELQVPVPADLRRDKGWVGQLLELALGASGGSQAIHDFPHLELELKTLPIDRHGKPLESTYVCVAPLTGATGQQWPESWVCRKLSRVLWLPILAERDMAPADRIIGQGFIWQPDAAQQASLQRLATSCWSRT
;
A
#
# COMPACT_ATOMS: atom_id res chain seq x y z
N MET A 1 0.13 19.16 7.90
CA MET A 1 -0.15 17.75 7.52
C MET A 1 -1.58 17.41 7.90
N PRO A 2 -2.31 16.68 7.04
CA PRO A 2 -3.70 16.32 7.32
C PRO A 2 -3.78 15.37 8.52
N THR A 3 -4.82 15.54 9.33
CA THR A 3 -5.16 14.58 10.40
C THR A 3 -5.69 13.27 9.81
N ALA A 4 -5.70 12.19 10.60
CA ALA A 4 -6.23 10.90 10.16
C ALA A 4 -7.67 11.04 9.63
N PRO A 5 -7.98 10.45 8.46
CA PRO A 5 -9.32 10.50 7.91
C PRO A 5 -10.28 9.69 8.79
N VAL A 6 -11.49 10.21 8.99
CA VAL A 6 -12.51 9.60 9.85
C VAL A 6 -13.49 8.76 9.03
N THR A 7 -13.64 9.07 7.74
CA THR A 7 -14.54 8.35 6.83
C THR A 7 -13.82 7.91 5.56
N LEU A 8 -14.38 6.89 4.91
CA LEU A 8 -13.89 6.43 3.62
C LEU A 8 -13.97 7.53 2.56
N ASP A 9 -15.08 8.28 2.53
CA ASP A 9 -15.29 9.35 1.57
C ASP A 9 -14.24 10.46 1.72
N GLN A 10 -13.87 10.80 2.96
CA GLN A 10 -12.81 11.77 3.22
C GLN A 10 -11.46 11.27 2.69
N LEU A 11 -11.14 9.99 2.91
CA LEU A 11 -9.90 9.40 2.41
C LEU A 11 -9.89 9.33 0.87
N LEU A 12 -11.00 8.94 0.24
CA LEU A 12 -11.13 8.91 -1.22
C LEU A 12 -11.08 10.30 -1.83
N ALA A 13 -11.66 11.32 -1.18
CA ALA A 13 -11.54 12.70 -1.61
C ALA A 13 -10.08 13.18 -1.60
N ARG A 14 -9.29 12.80 -0.57
CA ARG A 14 -7.84 13.07 -0.55
C ARG A 14 -7.11 12.35 -1.68
N CYS A 15 -7.46 11.10 -1.96
CA CYS A 15 -6.90 10.37 -3.10
C CYS A 15 -7.19 11.05 -4.43
N GLN A 16 -8.41 11.58 -4.62
CA GLN A 16 -8.79 12.33 -5.82
C GLN A 16 -7.99 13.65 -5.94
N GLN A 17 -7.72 14.33 -4.83
CA GLN A 17 -6.96 15.59 -4.82
C GLN A 17 -5.51 15.41 -5.28
N ILE A 18 -4.89 14.26 -4.96
CA ILE A 18 -3.49 13.98 -5.35
C ILE A 18 -3.37 13.21 -6.66
N ALA A 19 -4.48 12.70 -7.20
CA ALA A 19 -4.47 11.97 -8.48
C ALA A 19 -4.08 12.92 -9.63
N GLY A 20 -3.17 12.45 -10.49
CA GLY A 20 -2.61 13.21 -11.60
C GLY A 20 -1.38 14.04 -11.23
N LEU A 21 -1.11 14.29 -9.94
CA LEU A 21 0.13 14.93 -9.52
C LEU A 21 1.33 14.01 -9.75
N THR A 22 2.49 14.61 -10.01
CA THR A 22 3.75 13.88 -9.90
C THR A 22 4.14 13.73 -8.43
N LEU A 23 4.94 12.70 -8.10
CA LEU A 23 5.48 12.55 -6.75
C LEU A 23 6.34 13.76 -6.35
N GLY A 24 7.02 14.40 -7.31
CA GLY A 24 7.78 15.62 -7.07
C GLY A 24 6.91 16.82 -6.70
N GLN A 25 5.76 16.99 -7.36
CA GLN A 25 4.79 18.04 -7.01
C GLN A 25 4.24 17.83 -5.60
N LEU A 26 3.77 16.62 -5.29
CA LEU A 26 3.27 16.28 -3.97
C LEU A 26 4.35 16.44 -2.88
N ALA A 27 5.58 16.00 -3.16
CA ALA A 27 6.70 16.16 -2.24
C ALA A 27 7.03 17.63 -1.98
N ALA A 28 6.98 18.50 -3.01
CA ALA A 28 7.18 19.93 -2.84
C ALA A 28 6.10 20.57 -1.95
N GLU A 29 4.83 20.21 -2.16
CA GLU A 29 3.70 20.68 -1.32
C GLU A 29 3.87 20.28 0.15
N LEU A 30 4.39 19.07 0.39
CA LEU A 30 4.61 18.51 1.72
C LEU A 30 6.01 18.81 2.30
N GLN A 31 6.84 19.56 1.57
CA GLN A 31 8.22 19.88 1.94
C GLN A 31 9.09 18.64 2.23
N VAL A 32 8.86 17.56 1.47
CA VAL A 32 9.62 16.31 1.54
C VAL A 32 10.69 16.31 0.45
N PRO A 33 11.96 16.02 0.75
CA PRO A 33 13.00 15.91 -0.28
C PRO A 33 12.75 14.66 -1.16
N VAL A 34 12.90 14.84 -2.47
CA VAL A 34 12.77 13.74 -3.44
C VAL A 34 14.13 13.09 -3.65
N PRO A 35 14.27 11.76 -3.48
CA PRO A 35 15.51 11.07 -3.76
C PRO A 35 15.78 11.01 -5.26
N ALA A 36 17.07 11.01 -5.64
CA ALA A 36 17.47 10.84 -7.04
C ALA A 36 17.07 9.46 -7.61
N ASP A 37 17.05 8.42 -6.76
CA ASP A 37 16.61 7.08 -7.11
C ASP A 37 16.05 6.33 -5.90
N LEU A 38 15.29 5.26 -6.14
CA LEU A 38 14.65 4.46 -5.07
C LEU A 38 15.45 3.22 -4.65
N ARG A 39 16.74 3.12 -5.00
CA ARG A 39 17.54 1.91 -4.68
C ARG A 39 17.77 1.76 -3.18
N ARG A 40 17.98 2.89 -2.49
CA ARG A 40 18.19 2.96 -1.02
C ARG A 40 16.91 3.31 -0.27
N ASP A 41 15.98 4.00 -0.93
CA ASP A 41 14.76 4.56 -0.31
C ASP A 41 13.49 3.85 -0.81
N LYS A 42 13.49 2.52 -0.78
CA LYS A 42 12.39 1.69 -1.32
C LYS A 42 11.02 2.01 -0.73
N GLY A 43 10.96 2.54 0.49
CA GLY A 43 9.73 2.93 1.18
C GLY A 43 9.29 4.37 0.96
N TRP A 44 10.08 5.21 0.27
CA TRP A 44 9.84 6.66 0.20
C TRP A 44 8.49 7.01 -0.43
N VAL A 45 8.10 6.32 -1.50
CA VAL A 45 6.80 6.56 -2.16
C VAL A 45 5.64 6.26 -1.21
N GLY A 46 5.73 5.15 -0.46
CA GLY A 46 4.72 4.80 0.55
C GLY A 46 4.63 5.86 1.64
N GLN A 47 5.76 6.28 2.20
CA GLN A 47 5.83 7.30 3.25
C GLN A 47 5.28 8.66 2.80
N LEU A 48 5.57 9.08 1.57
CA LEU A 48 5.02 10.31 1.00
C LEU A 48 3.49 10.25 0.93
N LEU A 49 2.94 9.11 0.50
CA LEU A 49 1.49 8.94 0.36
C LEU A 49 0.80 8.74 1.72
N GLU A 50 1.43 8.06 2.66
CA GLU A 50 0.99 7.99 4.06
C GLU A 50 0.84 9.40 4.64
N LEU A 51 1.86 10.26 4.44
CA LEU A 51 1.85 11.65 4.88
C LEU A 51 0.74 12.46 4.20
N ALA A 52 0.59 12.32 2.88
CA ALA A 52 -0.42 13.03 2.09
C ALA A 52 -1.86 12.64 2.46
N LEU A 53 -2.09 11.36 2.78
CA LEU A 53 -3.41 10.82 3.07
C LEU A 53 -3.75 10.86 4.57
N GLY A 54 -2.78 11.17 5.42
CA GLY A 54 -2.94 11.21 6.88
C GLY A 54 -3.02 9.82 7.50
N ALA A 55 -2.22 8.86 7.02
CA ALA A 55 -2.10 7.55 7.65
C ALA A 55 -1.56 7.70 9.08
N SER A 56 -2.02 6.85 9.99
CA SER A 56 -1.64 6.85 11.41
C SER A 56 -1.08 5.51 11.90
N GLY A 57 -1.01 4.50 11.04
CA GLY A 57 -0.46 3.19 11.36
C GLY A 57 1.04 3.18 11.67
N GLY A 58 1.80 4.04 10.99
CA GLY A 58 3.25 4.14 11.15
C GLY A 58 3.97 2.81 10.93
N SER A 59 5.08 2.58 11.64
CA SER A 59 5.84 1.33 11.54
C SER A 59 5.28 0.17 12.37
N GLN A 60 4.11 0.34 12.99
CA GLN A 60 3.52 -0.67 13.85
C GLN A 60 2.88 -1.77 13.00
N ALA A 61 2.77 -2.98 13.57
CA ALA A 61 1.96 -4.05 12.97
C ALA A 61 0.47 -3.73 13.19
N ILE A 62 -0.04 -2.73 12.47
CA ILE A 62 -1.46 -2.35 12.38
C ILE A 62 -1.74 -1.91 10.93
N HIS A 63 -2.99 -1.57 10.65
CA HIS A 63 -3.40 -0.95 9.39
C HIS A 63 -2.93 0.50 9.29
N ASP A 64 -2.69 0.99 8.08
CA ASP A 64 -2.32 2.40 7.85
C ASP A 64 -3.42 3.37 8.28
N PHE A 65 -4.69 2.95 8.15
CA PHE A 65 -5.85 3.65 8.69
C PHE A 65 -6.63 2.71 9.64
N PRO A 66 -6.23 2.62 10.92
CA PRO A 66 -6.82 1.67 11.87
C PRO A 66 -8.33 1.83 12.05
N HIS A 67 -8.83 3.06 12.11
CA HIS A 67 -10.27 3.35 12.29
C HIS A 67 -11.13 2.92 11.10
N LEU A 68 -10.51 2.73 9.92
CA LEU A 68 -11.18 2.29 8.70
C LEU A 68 -10.88 0.82 8.37
N GLU A 69 -10.05 0.16 9.20
CA GLU A 69 -9.51 -1.19 8.96
C GLU A 69 -8.92 -1.33 7.56
N LEU A 70 -8.14 -0.32 7.14
CA LEU A 70 -7.68 -0.16 5.77
C LEU A 70 -6.17 -0.12 5.69
N GLU A 71 -5.61 -1.00 4.86
CA GLU A 71 -4.19 -0.97 4.49
C GLU A 71 -3.99 -0.09 3.25
N LEU A 72 -2.95 0.74 3.23
CA LEU A 72 -2.50 1.49 2.07
C LEU A 72 -1.43 0.68 1.32
N LYS A 73 -1.60 0.52 0.01
CA LYS A 73 -0.58 -0.08 -0.85
C LYS A 73 -0.40 0.75 -2.12
N THR A 74 0.85 1.03 -2.45
CA THR A 74 1.22 1.55 -3.78
C THR A 74 1.26 0.43 -4.79
N LEU A 75 0.79 0.68 -6.01
CA LEU A 75 0.83 -0.26 -7.12
C LEU A 75 1.56 0.38 -8.31
N PRO A 76 2.87 0.13 -8.50
CA PRO A 76 3.57 0.64 -9.67
C PRO A 76 3.03 -0.03 -10.94
N ILE A 77 2.67 0.78 -11.92
CA ILE A 77 2.07 0.37 -13.20
C ILE A 77 2.80 0.99 -14.40
N ASP A 78 2.71 0.32 -15.54
CA ASP A 78 3.07 0.89 -16.84
C ASP A 78 1.93 1.77 -17.41
N ARG A 79 2.17 2.40 -18.55
CA ARG A 79 1.19 3.23 -19.27
C ARG A 79 -0.06 2.48 -19.74
N HIS A 80 -0.04 1.15 -19.73
CA HIS A 80 -1.18 0.30 -20.07
C HIS A 80 -1.94 -0.15 -18.81
N GLY A 81 -1.54 0.32 -17.62
CA GLY A 81 -2.13 -0.05 -16.35
C GLY A 81 -1.69 -1.41 -15.82
N LYS A 82 -0.65 -2.03 -16.42
CA LYS A 82 -0.16 -3.33 -16.00
C LYS A 82 0.78 -3.17 -14.80
N PRO A 83 0.60 -3.96 -13.72
CA PRO A 83 1.55 -3.99 -12.61
C PRO A 83 2.96 -4.35 -13.05
N LEU A 84 3.94 -3.58 -12.57
CA LEU A 84 5.36 -3.75 -12.91
C LEU A 84 6.09 -4.74 -12.01
N GLU A 85 5.61 -4.93 -10.78
CA GLU A 85 6.23 -5.81 -9.78
C GLU A 85 5.18 -6.42 -8.84
N SER A 86 5.60 -7.45 -8.08
CA SER A 86 4.81 -8.02 -6.99
C SER A 86 4.71 -7.06 -5.82
N THR A 87 3.57 -7.03 -5.13
CA THR A 87 3.40 -6.22 -3.90
C THR A 87 3.80 -6.99 -2.66
N TYR A 88 4.62 -6.37 -1.80
CA TYR A 88 4.92 -6.88 -0.48
C TYR A 88 3.72 -6.71 0.48
N VAL A 89 3.35 -7.77 1.19
CA VAL A 89 2.22 -7.78 2.15
C VAL A 89 2.74 -7.71 3.58
N CYS A 90 3.42 -8.76 4.05
CA CYS A 90 4.07 -8.83 5.35
C CYS A 90 5.15 -9.92 5.35
N VAL A 91 5.98 -9.95 6.40
CA VAL A 91 6.90 -11.07 6.65
C VAL A 91 6.09 -12.28 7.10
N ALA A 92 6.39 -13.45 6.55
CA ALA A 92 5.87 -14.72 7.06
C ALA A 92 6.77 -15.19 8.23
N PRO A 93 6.23 -15.40 9.44
CA PRO A 93 7.03 -15.91 10.55
C PRO A 93 7.50 -17.34 10.24
N LEU A 94 8.83 -17.56 10.24
CA LEU A 94 9.42 -18.88 10.01
C LEU A 94 9.45 -19.76 11.28
N THR A 95 9.20 -19.17 12.44
CA THR A 95 9.16 -19.82 13.75
C THR A 95 7.98 -19.28 14.55
N GLY A 96 7.28 -20.12 15.30
CA GLY A 96 6.13 -19.70 16.10
C GLY A 96 4.84 -19.46 15.31
N ALA A 97 4.80 -19.84 14.02
CA ALA A 97 3.60 -19.85 13.20
C ALA A 97 2.72 -21.10 13.43
N THR A 98 3.24 -22.11 14.12
CA THR A 98 2.53 -23.34 14.45
C THR A 98 1.30 -23.04 15.31
N GLY A 99 0.11 -23.33 14.76
CA GLY A 99 -1.17 -23.04 15.40
C GLY A 99 -1.79 -21.69 15.05
N GLN A 100 -1.13 -20.85 14.23
CA GLN A 100 -1.74 -19.63 13.72
C GLN A 100 -2.89 -19.98 12.76
N GLN A 101 -4.08 -19.50 13.09
CA GLN A 101 -5.26 -19.64 12.25
C GLN A 101 -5.28 -18.52 11.19
N TRP A 102 -5.83 -18.84 10.02
CA TRP A 102 -5.85 -17.93 8.86
C TRP A 102 -6.51 -16.57 9.17
N PRO A 103 -7.70 -16.50 9.79
CA PRO A 103 -8.36 -15.24 10.11
C PRO A 103 -7.51 -14.30 11.01
N GLU A 104 -6.65 -14.87 11.86
CA GLU A 104 -5.81 -14.17 12.81
C GLU A 104 -4.45 -13.76 12.21
N SER A 105 -4.18 -14.18 10.97
CA SER A 105 -2.91 -13.89 10.30
C SER A 105 -2.80 -12.45 9.82
N TRP A 106 -1.56 -11.92 9.86
CA TRP A 106 -1.27 -10.59 9.31
C TRP A 106 -1.52 -10.51 7.81
N VAL A 107 -1.33 -11.60 7.08
CA VAL A 107 -1.67 -11.67 5.65
C VAL A 107 -3.18 -11.47 5.46
N CYS A 108 -4.01 -12.21 6.20
CA CYS A 108 -5.47 -12.07 6.11
C CYS A 108 -5.93 -10.68 6.54
N ARG A 109 -5.39 -10.15 7.64
CA ARG A 109 -5.72 -8.81 8.14
C ARG A 109 -5.34 -7.73 7.15
N LYS A 110 -4.08 -7.67 6.69
CA LYS A 110 -3.62 -6.62 5.76
C LYS A 110 -4.29 -6.69 4.38
N LEU A 111 -4.76 -7.87 3.96
CA LEU A 111 -5.44 -8.04 2.68
C LEU A 111 -6.97 -8.07 2.78
N SER A 112 -7.56 -7.88 3.97
CA SER A 112 -9.02 -7.85 4.11
C SER A 112 -9.63 -6.65 3.38
N ARG A 113 -8.94 -5.51 3.41
CA ARG A 113 -9.37 -4.27 2.77
C ARG A 113 -8.17 -3.38 2.47
N VAL A 114 -7.95 -3.11 1.19
CA VAL A 114 -6.76 -2.38 0.72
C VAL A 114 -7.19 -1.16 -0.08
N LEU A 115 -6.62 -0.01 0.25
CA LEU A 115 -6.57 1.16 -0.63
C LEU A 115 -5.34 1.03 -1.52
N TRP A 116 -5.59 0.78 -2.81
CA TRP A 116 -4.55 0.77 -3.83
C TRP A 116 -4.38 2.16 -4.42
N LEU A 117 -3.15 2.67 -4.44
CA LEU A 117 -2.76 3.85 -5.21
C LEU A 117 -1.85 3.42 -6.36
N PRO A 118 -2.35 3.38 -7.60
CA PRO A 118 -1.53 3.16 -8.78
C PRO A 118 -0.49 4.28 -8.93
N ILE A 119 0.73 3.95 -9.32
CA ILE A 119 1.79 4.91 -9.60
C ILE A 119 2.33 4.61 -11.00
N LEU A 120 2.17 5.53 -11.95
CA LEU A 120 2.81 5.39 -13.26
C LEU A 120 4.33 5.50 -13.07
N ALA A 121 5.03 4.40 -13.30
CA ALA A 121 6.42 4.23 -12.88
C ALA A 121 7.24 3.48 -13.95
N GLU A 122 7.17 3.94 -15.20
CA GLU A 122 7.98 3.38 -16.29
C GLU A 122 9.48 3.38 -15.93
N ARG A 123 10.21 2.42 -16.49
CA ARG A 123 11.61 2.14 -16.11
C ARG A 123 12.51 3.39 -16.17
N ASP A 124 12.26 4.29 -17.12
CA ASP A 124 13.08 5.47 -17.36
C ASP A 124 12.58 6.73 -16.64
N MET A 125 11.52 6.62 -15.83
CA MET A 125 10.99 7.74 -15.04
C MET A 125 11.76 7.90 -13.74
N ALA A 126 12.31 9.10 -13.52
CA ALA A 126 12.86 9.49 -12.23
C ALA A 126 11.76 9.48 -11.17
N PRO A 127 12.08 9.27 -9.88
CA PRO A 127 11.07 9.23 -8.82
C PRO A 127 10.16 10.46 -8.80
N ALA A 128 10.71 11.65 -9.04
CA ALA A 128 9.98 12.92 -9.07
C ALA A 128 8.91 13.00 -10.17
N ASP A 129 9.12 12.32 -11.30
CA ASP A 129 8.29 12.41 -12.50
C ASP A 129 7.17 11.37 -12.53
N ARG A 130 7.20 10.40 -11.61
CA ARG A 130 6.16 9.37 -11.48
C ARG A 130 4.84 10.00 -11.12
N ILE A 131 3.76 9.53 -11.74
CA ILE A 131 2.43 10.13 -11.63
C ILE A 131 1.55 9.28 -10.73
N ILE A 132 0.85 9.93 -9.81
CA ILE A 132 -0.11 9.30 -8.91
C ILE A 132 -1.41 9.05 -9.67
N GLY A 133 -1.87 7.81 -9.69
CA GLY A 133 -3.15 7.41 -10.26
C GLY A 133 -4.31 7.58 -9.28
N GLN A 134 -5.53 7.37 -9.78
CA GLN A 134 -6.72 7.39 -8.94
C GLN A 134 -6.70 6.21 -7.95
N GLY A 135 -6.76 6.51 -6.65
CA GLY A 135 -6.86 5.49 -5.61
C GLY A 135 -8.21 4.78 -5.61
N PHE A 136 -8.22 3.48 -5.32
CA PHE A 136 -9.44 2.66 -5.24
C PHE A 136 -9.36 1.64 -4.10
N ILE A 137 -10.53 1.23 -3.60
CA ILE A 137 -10.65 0.22 -2.55
C ILE A 137 -10.85 -1.14 -3.18
N TRP A 138 -10.10 -2.12 -2.68
CA TRP A 138 -10.25 -3.51 -3.02
C TRP A 138 -10.50 -4.34 -1.75
N GLN A 139 -11.35 -5.35 -1.91
CA GLN A 139 -11.57 -6.41 -0.93
C GLN A 139 -11.56 -7.74 -1.69
N PRO A 140 -11.00 -8.81 -1.11
CA PRO A 140 -10.99 -10.11 -1.75
C PRO A 140 -12.42 -10.65 -1.85
N ASP A 141 -12.79 -11.11 -3.03
CA ASP A 141 -13.97 -11.97 -3.16
C ASP A 141 -13.70 -13.35 -2.53
N ALA A 142 -14.74 -14.20 -2.44
CA ALA A 142 -14.63 -15.52 -1.82
C ALA A 142 -13.57 -16.43 -2.48
N ALA A 143 -13.39 -16.35 -3.80
CA ALA A 143 -12.41 -17.16 -4.54
C ALA A 143 -10.98 -16.65 -4.32
N GLN A 144 -10.81 -15.33 -4.27
CA GLN A 144 -9.56 -14.66 -3.92
C GLN A 144 -9.16 -14.97 -2.48
N GLN A 145 -10.10 -14.87 -1.53
CA GLN A 145 -9.86 -15.20 -0.12
C GLN A 145 -9.44 -16.66 0.05
N ALA A 146 -10.10 -17.60 -0.62
CA ALA A 146 -9.71 -19.01 -0.60
C ALA A 146 -8.31 -19.23 -1.20
N SER A 147 -7.95 -18.48 -2.24
CA SER A 147 -6.62 -18.57 -2.86
C SER A 147 -5.52 -18.01 -1.94
N LEU A 148 -5.77 -16.88 -1.30
CA LEU A 148 -4.86 -16.29 -0.31
C LEU A 148 -4.66 -17.21 0.89
N GLN A 149 -5.74 -17.82 1.40
CA GLN A 149 -5.67 -18.78 2.49
C GLN A 149 -4.80 -19.99 2.11
N ARG A 150 -5.02 -20.60 0.93
CA ARG A 150 -4.22 -21.74 0.46
C ARG A 150 -2.73 -21.40 0.33
N LEU A 151 -2.42 -20.21 -0.20
CA LEU A 151 -1.03 -19.74 -0.31
C LEU A 151 -0.40 -19.60 1.08
N ALA A 152 -1.06 -18.93 2.01
CA ALA A 152 -0.54 -18.73 3.37
C ALA A 152 -0.34 -20.04 4.13
N THR A 153 -1.31 -20.96 4.09
CA THR A 153 -1.19 -22.26 4.77
C THR A 153 -0.10 -23.14 4.17
N SER A 154 0.15 -23.05 2.86
CA SER A 154 1.25 -23.75 2.20
C SER A 154 2.65 -23.27 2.61
N CYS A 155 2.76 -22.02 3.09
CA CYS A 155 3.99 -21.48 3.65
C CYS A 155 4.20 -21.96 5.09
N TRP A 156 3.13 -22.06 5.88
CA TRP A 156 3.19 -22.52 7.28
C TRP A 156 3.39 -24.04 7.41
N SER A 157 2.99 -24.85 6.43
CA SER A 157 3.18 -26.30 6.48
C SER A 157 4.59 -26.77 6.12
N ARG A 158 5.48 -25.85 5.69
CA ARG A 158 6.88 -26.13 5.34
C ARG A 158 7.88 -25.77 6.45
N THR A 159 7.38 -25.31 7.60
CA THR A 159 8.15 -24.99 8.81
C THR A 159 7.83 -26.00 9.90
#